data_AF-A0A430V4G2-F1
#
_entry.id   AF-A0A430V4G2-F1
#
_cell.length_a   1.000
_cell.length_b   1.000
_cell.length_c   1.000
_cell.angle_alpha   90.00
_cell.angle_beta   90.00
_cell.angle_gamma   90.00
#
_symmetry.space_group_name_H-M   'P 1'
#
loop_
_entity.id
_entity.type
_entity.pdbx_description
1 polymer ?
#
loop_
_entity_poly.entity_id
_entity_poly.type
_entity_poly.pdbx_seq_one_letter_code
_entity_poly.pdbx_strand_id
1 'polypeptide(L)' 'MKVYLTTGKTAFQGQELTDRQVFYTIWNHGEVYIDPRAVQDGTVSLEDLPRGVTVHFTPEPPEDALVLLPSPRGWRVKS' A
#
# COMPACT_ATOMS: atom_id res chain seq x y z
N MET A 1 -10.94 -2.28 -9.71
CA MET A 1 -10.84 -1.84 -8.31
C MET A 1 -9.37 -1.70 -7.97
N LYS A 2 -8.92 -0.53 -7.51
CA LYS A 2 -7.52 -0.25 -7.17
C LYS A 2 -7.33 -0.37 -5.65
N VAL A 3 -6.13 -0.76 -5.23
CA VAL A 3 -5.75 -0.75 -3.80
C VAL A 3 -5.12 0.60 -3.50
N TYR A 4 -5.53 1.24 -2.42
CA TYR A 4 -4.92 2.46 -1.92
C TYR A 4 -4.46 2.25 -0.47
N LEU A 5 -3.19 2.46 -0.18
CA LEU A 5 -2.60 2.33 1.15
C LEU A 5 -2.37 3.72 1.75
N THR A 6 -2.77 3.86 3.01
CA THR A 6 -2.57 5.09 3.79
C THR A 6 -1.84 4.77 5.08
N THR A 7 -1.33 5.79 5.76
CA THR A 7 -0.74 5.65 7.09
C THR A 7 -1.77 5.20 8.12
N GLY A 8 -1.35 4.51 9.18
CA GLY A 8 -2.23 4.13 10.29
C GLY A 8 -1.91 2.77 10.92
N LYS A 9 -2.92 1.91 11.00
CA LYS A 9 -2.80 0.54 11.52
C LYS A 9 -3.02 -0.44 10.38
N THR A 10 -2.32 -1.58 10.41
CA THR A 10 -2.48 -2.67 9.44
C THR A 10 -3.93 -3.19 9.48
N ALA A 11 -4.81 -2.64 8.64
CA ALA A 11 -6.24 -2.87 8.73
C ALA A 11 -6.97 -2.63 7.40
N PHE A 12 -8.14 -3.26 7.26
CA PHE A 12 -9.09 -3.03 6.16
C PHE A 12 -10.49 -2.91 6.73
N GLN A 13 -11.20 -1.83 6.40
CA GLN A 13 -12.56 -1.55 6.92
C GLN A 13 -12.68 -1.66 8.46
N GLY A 14 -11.64 -1.25 9.18
CA GLY A 14 -11.59 -1.31 10.65
C GLY A 14 -11.24 -2.69 11.24
N GLN A 15 -11.10 -3.72 10.41
CA GLN A 15 -10.61 -5.03 10.83
C GLN A 15 -9.08 -5.09 10.70
N GLU A 16 -8.41 -5.53 11.77
CA GLU A 16 -6.96 -5.74 11.75
C GLU A 16 -6.58 -6.83 10.74
N LEU A 17 -5.54 -6.54 9.96
CA LEU A 17 -4.94 -7.45 9.01
C LEU A 17 -3.55 -7.85 9.49
N THR A 18 -3.18 -9.09 9.22
CA THR A 18 -1.79 -9.52 9.32
C THR A 18 -0.97 -8.94 8.16
N ASP A 19 0.34 -8.76 8.36
CA ASP A 19 1.27 -8.34 7.30
C ASP A 19 1.17 -9.23 6.05
N ARG A 20 0.90 -10.53 6.24
CA ARG A 20 0.71 -11.50 5.17
C ARG A 20 -0.58 -11.25 4.37
N GLN A 21 -1.67 -10.87 5.03
CA GLN A 21 -2.91 -10.51 4.34
C GLN A 21 -2.72 -9.24 3.51
N VAL A 22 -2.05 -8.22 4.06
CA VAL A 22 -1.72 -7.00 3.31
C VAL A 22 -0.87 -7.35 2.08
N PHE A 23 0.17 -8.17 2.25
CA PHE A 23 0.99 -8.62 1.12
C PHE A 23 0.16 -9.32 0.05
N TYR A 24 -0.71 -10.27 0.42
CA TYR A 24 -1.56 -10.95 -0.56
C TYR A 24 -2.52 -9.99 -1.26
N THR A 25 -3.09 -9.02 -0.55
CA THR A 25 -3.94 -7.99 -1.16
C THR A 25 -3.14 -7.16 -2.16
N ILE A 26 -1.92 -6.75 -1.83
CA ILE A 26 -1.08 -5.99 -2.77
C ILE A 26 -0.70 -6.86 -3.97
N TRP A 27 -0.26 -8.10 -3.74
CA TRP A 27 0.24 -8.98 -4.80
C TRP A 27 -0.84 -9.41 -5.80
N ASN A 28 -2.06 -9.62 -5.32
CA ASN A 28 -3.19 -10.03 -6.16
C ASN A 28 -3.85 -8.87 -6.91
N HIS A 29 -3.49 -7.63 -6.58
CA HIS A 29 -4.03 -6.44 -7.23
C HIS A 29 -2.94 -5.76 -8.06
N GLY A 30 -3.17 -5.62 -9.37
CA GLY A 30 -2.12 -5.21 -10.32
C GLY A 30 -1.47 -3.85 -10.01
N GLU A 31 -2.29 -2.83 -9.70
CA GLU A 31 -1.79 -1.51 -9.32
C GLU A 31 -2.18 -1.18 -7.88
N VAL A 32 -1.16 -0.91 -7.08
CA VAL A 32 -1.31 -0.42 -5.72
C VAL A 32 -0.88 1.04 -5.68
N TYR A 33 -1.72 1.85 -5.06
CA TYR A 33 -1.51 3.27 -4.86
C TYR A 33 -1.20 3.49 -3.40
N ILE A 34 -0.35 4.46 -3.10
CA ILE A 34 0.02 4.79 -1.71
C ILE A 34 -0.07 6.30 -1.50
N ASP A 35 -0.49 6.68 -0.31
CA ASP A 35 -0.35 8.06 0.18
C ASP A 35 1.15 8.42 0.22
N PRO A 36 1.58 9.55 -0.38
CA PRO A 36 2.97 10.00 -0.30
C PRO A 36 3.53 10.04 1.13
N ARG A 37 2.69 10.37 2.12
CA ARG A 37 3.07 10.42 3.53
C ARG A 37 3.48 9.06 4.07
N ALA A 38 2.91 7.98 3.54
CA ALA A 38 3.24 6.63 3.97
C ALA A 38 4.67 6.22 3.59
N VAL A 39 5.25 6.81 2.54
CA VAL A 39 6.68 6.63 2.25
C VAL A 39 7.51 7.55 3.14
N GLN A 40 7.07 8.79 3.33
CA GLN A 40 7.80 9.80 4.11
C GLN A 40 7.97 9.42 5.59
N ASP A 41 6.96 8.77 6.18
CA ASP A 41 6.98 8.34 7.58
C ASP A 41 7.46 6.88 7.77
N GLY A 42 7.76 6.18 6.68
CA GLY A 42 8.29 4.80 6.70
C GLY A 42 7.24 3.70 6.89
N THR A 43 5.94 4.03 6.92
CA THR A 43 4.85 3.04 6.98
C THR A 43 4.91 2.07 5.77
N VAL A 44 5.14 2.63 4.58
CA VAL A 44 5.45 1.87 3.38
C VAL A 44 6.97 1.91 3.18
N SER A 45 7.62 0.81 3.53
CA SER A 45 9.01 0.55 3.14
C SER A 45 9.06 0.11 1.67
N LEU A 46 10.04 0.61 0.92
CA LEU A 46 10.31 0.14 -0.44
C LEU A 46 11.16 -1.15 -0.45
N GLU A 47 11.77 -1.50 0.68
CA GLU A 47 12.64 -2.68 0.80
C GLU A 47 11.92 -3.85 1.47
N ASP A 48 10.87 -3.57 2.24
CA ASP A 48 10.10 -4.55 3.03
C ASP A 48 8.61 -4.58 2.67
N LEU A 49 7.87 -5.49 3.31
CA LEU A 49 6.40 -5.48 3.27
C LEU A 49 5.84 -4.20 3.91
N PRO A 50 4.80 -3.58 3.32
CA PRO A 50 4.08 -2.47 3.97
C PRO A 50 3.45 -2.91 5.29
N ARG A 51 3.64 -2.11 6.35
CA ARG A 51 3.12 -2.37 7.70
C ARG A 51 2.59 -1.09 8.31
N GLY A 52 1.61 -1.19 9.21
CA GLY A 52 0.94 0.02 9.71
C GLY A 52 0.13 0.72 8.62
N VAL A 53 -0.22 0.03 7.54
CA VAL A 53 -1.02 0.62 6.45
C VAL A 53 -2.50 0.34 6.65
N THR A 54 -3.33 1.36 6.45
CA THR A 54 -4.76 1.15 6.25
C THR A 54 -5.01 0.91 4.77
N VAL A 55 -5.60 -0.24 4.44
CA VAL A 55 -5.94 -0.65 3.07
C VAL A 55 -7.32 -0.11 2.71
N HIS A 56 -7.43 0.47 1.51
CA HIS A 56 -8.68 0.94 0.93
C HIS A 56 -8.84 0.36 -0.48
N PHE A 57 -10.08 0.05 -0.87
CA PHE A 57 -10.41 -0.26 -2.25
C PHE A 57 -11.16 0.93 -2.84
N THR A 58 -10.64 1.49 -3.92
CA THR A 58 -11.23 2.65 -4.59
C THR A 58 -11.18 2.47 -6.12
N PRO A 59 -12.20 2.93 -6.86
CA PRO A 59 -12.09 3.06 -8.32
C PRO A 59 -11.11 4.18 -8.71
N GLU A 60 -11.00 5.22 -7.88
CA GLU A 60 -10.28 6.46 -8.14
C GLU A 60 -9.42 6.80 -6.91
N PRO A 61 -8.13 6.44 -6.92
CA PRO A 61 -7.19 6.90 -5.90
C PRO A 61 -6.98 8.43 -6.03
N PRO A 62 -6.54 9.10 -4.94
CA PRO A 62 -6.18 10.52 -4.99
C PRO A 62 -5.17 10.84 -6.11
N GLU A 63 -5.24 12.04 -6.68
CA GLU A 63 -4.36 12.46 -7.78
C GLU A 63 -2.88 12.50 -7.39
N ASP A 64 -2.58 12.75 -6.13
CA ASP A 64 -1.23 12.77 -5.57
C ASP A 64 -0.74 11.37 -5.13
N ALA A 65 -1.57 10.33 -5.29
CA ALA A 65 -1.19 8.99 -4.89
C ALA A 65 -0.06 8.44 -5.77
N LEU A 66 0.94 7.86 -5.10
CA LEU A 66 2.09 7.25 -5.75
C LEU A 66 1.76 5.82 -6.16
N VAL A 67 2.22 5.38 -7.34
CA VAL A 67 2.00 4.01 -7.78
C VAL A 67 3.14 3.12 -7.26
N LEU A 68 2.79 2.18 -6.39
CA LEU A 68 3.68 1.15 -5.86
C LEU A 68 3.67 -0.07 -6.80
N LEU A 69 4.83 -0.38 -7.36
CA LEU A 69 5.04 -1.51 -8.25
C LEU A 69 5.97 -2.54 -7.61
N PRO A 70 5.71 -3.85 -7.80
CA PRO A 70 6.66 -4.89 -7.40
C PRO A 70 7.99 -4.73 -8.15
N SER A 71 9.08 -5.04 -7.46
CA SER A 71 10.46 -4.97 -7.95
C SER A 71 11.24 -6.19 -7.44
N PRO A 72 12.31 -6.64 -8.14
CA PRO A 72 13.14 -7.75 -7.65
C PRO A 72 13.74 -7.56 -6.24
N ARG A 73 13.78 -6.33 -5.73
CA ARG A 73 14.29 -5.98 -4.40
C ARG A 73 13.23 -5.32 -3.49
N GLY A 74 11.97 -5.73 -3.61
CA GLY A 74 10.86 -5.17 -2.84
C GLY A 74 9.89 -4.39 -3.73
N TRP A 75 9.85 -3.08 -3.55
CA TRP A 75 8.92 -2.20 -4.25
C TRP A 75 9.62 -1.00 -4.87
N ARG A 76 8.99 -0.42 -5.88
CA ARG A 76 9.40 0.86 -6.46
C ARG A 76 8.17 1.75 -6.60
N VAL A 77 8.37 3.04 -6.35
CA VAL A 77 7.38 4.05 -6.70
C VAL A 77 7.60 4.48 -8.14
N LYS A 78 6.53 4.45 -8.94
CA LYS A 78 6.50 5.13 -10.23
C LYS A 78 6.05 6.57 -10.00
N SER A 79 6.97 7.49 -10.24
CA SER A 79 6.71 8.94 -10.38
C SER A 79 5.86 9.25 -11.60
#